data_AF-A0A925DA03-F1
#
_entry.id   AF-A0A925DA03-F1
#
_cell.length_a   1.000
_cell.length_b   1.000
_cell.length_c   1.000
_cell.angle_alpha   90.00
_cell.angle_beta   90.00
_cell.angle_gamma   90.00
#
_symmetry.space_group_name_H-M   'P 1'
#
loop_
_entity.id
_entity.type
_entity.pdbx_description
1 polymer ?
#
loop_
_entity_poly.entity_id
_entity_poly.type
_entity_poly.pdbx_seq_one_letter_code
_entity_poly.pdbx_strand_id
1 'polypeptide(L)'
;ARLSCQILGISLPVLISRGQELMPDSQRIASSITMGVSWGVGGGVVSIILVACQSAGQFEPAFTAFAVATLASSVLCFWLPEAKVAEVTGERPVLAGP
;
A
#
# COMPACT_ATOMS: atom_id res chain seq x y z
N ALA A 1 -3.83 18.02 10.32
CA ALA A 1 -2.78 18.10 9.29
C ALA A 1 -1.49 17.34 9.66
N ARG A 2 -0.85 17.56 10.82
CA ARG A 2 0.42 16.88 11.17
C ARG A 2 0.31 15.37 11.42
N LEU A 3 -0.81 14.90 11.97
CA LEU A 3 -1.00 13.48 12.26
C LEU A 3 -1.20 12.65 10.98
N SER A 4 -2.00 13.15 10.04
CA SER A 4 -2.29 12.48 8.77
C SER A 4 -1.04 12.30 7.90
N CYS A 5 -0.15 13.30 7.85
CA CYS A 5 1.14 13.16 7.16
C CYS A 5 2.05 12.12 7.81
N GLN A 6 2.08 12.04 9.15
CA GLN A 6 2.90 11.06 9.86
C GLN A 6 2.39 9.63 9.65
N ILE A 7 1.06 9.43 9.74
CA ILE A 7 0.45 8.13 9.50
C ILE A 7 0.75 7.67 8.07
N LEU A 8 0.54 8.53 7.07
CA LEU A 8 0.86 8.19 5.67
C LEU A 8 2.35 7.90 5.48
N GLY A 9 3.24 8.70 6.08
CA GLY A 9 4.68 8.54 5.97
C GLY A 9 5.21 7.23 6.57
N ILE A 10 4.57 6.70 7.60
CA ILE A 10 4.94 5.42 8.23
C ILE A 10 4.24 4.25 7.52
N SER A 11 2.97 4.39 7.16
CA SER A 11 2.18 3.31 6.55
C SER A 11 2.63 2.96 5.14
N LEU A 12 3.04 3.94 4.32
CA LEU A 12 3.51 3.72 2.95
C LEU A 12 4.69 2.72 2.84
N PRO A 13 5.83 2.92 3.53
CA PRO A 13 6.95 1.99 3.45
C PRO A 13 6.59 0.61 4.01
N VAL A 14 5.79 0.53 5.07
CA VAL A 14 5.32 -0.76 5.60
C VAL A 14 4.50 -1.52 4.55
N LEU A 15 3.56 -0.86 3.87
CA LEU A 15 2.76 -1.51 2.83
C LEU A 15 3.61 -2.02 1.66
N ILE A 16 4.61 -1.23 1.23
CA ILE A 16 5.52 -1.62 0.15
C ILE A 16 6.34 -2.84 0.55
N SER A 17 6.94 -2.85 1.74
CA SER A 17 7.72 -3.99 2.24
C SER A 17 6.86 -5.25 2.35
N ARG A 18 5.64 -5.15 2.90
CA ARG A 18 4.71 -6.30 3.00
C ARG A 18 4.29 -6.81 1.61
N GLY A 19 4.10 -5.91 0.64
CA GLY A 19 3.81 -6.29 -0.75
C GLY A 19 4.97 -7.03 -1.41
N GLN A 20 6.21 -6.60 -1.15
CA GLN A 20 7.42 -7.28 -1.62
C GLN A 20 7.60 -8.66 -0.97
N GLU A 21 7.29 -8.80 0.33
CA GLU A 21 7.34 -10.10 1.05
C GLU A 21 6.31 -11.10 0.52
N LEU A 22 5.12 -10.64 0.11
CA LEU A 22 4.09 -11.50 -0.49
C LEU A 22 4.44 -11.95 -1.92
N MET A 23 5.38 -11.27 -2.59
CA MET A 23 5.84 -11.59 -3.96
C MET A 23 7.38 -11.61 -4.03
N PRO A 24 8.05 -12.56 -3.36
CA PRO A 24 9.51 -12.57 -3.23
C PRO A 24 10.23 -12.74 -4.58
N ASP A 25 9.69 -13.52 -5.51
CA ASP A 25 10.25 -13.70 -6.86
C ASP A 25 10.01 -12.50 -7.79
N SER A 26 9.21 -11.51 -7.35
CA SER A 26 8.76 -10.39 -8.18
C SER A 26 8.66 -9.07 -7.40
N GLN A 27 9.59 -8.83 -6.47
CA GLN A 27 9.62 -7.60 -5.65
C GLN A 27 9.61 -6.31 -6.49
N ARG A 28 10.22 -6.33 -7.68
CA ARG A 28 10.25 -5.17 -8.59
C ARG A 28 8.87 -4.85 -9.15
N ILE A 29 8.04 -5.86 -9.40
CA ILE A 29 6.66 -5.71 -9.85
C ILE A 29 5.77 -5.28 -8.67
N ALA A 30 5.95 -5.87 -7.49
CA ALA A 30 5.22 -5.45 -6.29
C ALA A 30 5.46 -3.97 -5.97
N SER A 31 6.71 -3.50 -6.08
CA SER A 31 7.09 -2.09 -5.90
C SER A 31 6.52 -1.18 -6.98
N SER A 32 6.54 -1.62 -8.25
CA SER A 32 6.00 -0.81 -9.34
C SER A 32 4.47 -0.70 -9.27
N ILE A 33 3.78 -1.70 -8.74
CA ILE A 33 2.34 -1.62 -8.44
C ILE A 33 2.11 -0.64 -7.29
N THR A 34 2.78 -0.84 -6.16
CA THR A 34 2.57 0.00 -4.96
C THR A 34 2.98 1.46 -5.15
N MET A 35 4.00 1.77 -5.96
CA MET A 35 4.31 3.14 -6.35
C MET A 35 3.48 3.56 -7.58
N GLY A 36 3.70 2.94 -8.74
CA GLY A 36 3.16 3.42 -10.01
C GLY A 36 1.63 3.40 -10.09
N VAL A 37 1.00 2.29 -9.70
CA VAL A 37 -0.46 2.13 -9.81
C VAL A 37 -1.16 2.97 -8.74
N SER A 38 -0.64 3.01 -7.52
CA SER A 38 -1.22 3.81 -6.43
C SER A 38 -1.21 5.31 -6.73
N TRP A 39 -0.10 5.83 -7.27
CA TRP A 39 0.00 7.27 -7.59
C TRP A 39 -0.71 7.61 -8.91
N GLY A 40 -0.65 6.75 -9.92
CA GLY A 40 -1.28 6.98 -11.22
C GLY A 40 -2.80 6.77 -11.18
N VAL A 41 -3.24 5.53 -10.94
CA VAL A 41 -4.66 5.17 -10.96
C VAL A 41 -5.39 5.85 -9.79
N GLY A 42 -4.78 5.88 -8.60
CA GLY A 42 -5.33 6.59 -7.45
C GLY A 42 -5.54 8.09 -7.72
N GLY A 43 -4.57 8.75 -8.36
CA GLY A 43 -4.70 10.15 -8.76
C GLY A 43 -5.82 10.38 -9.78
N GLY A 44 -5.98 9.47 -10.75
CA GLY A 44 -7.07 9.52 -11.72
C GLY A 44 -8.45 9.39 -11.06
N VAL A 45 -8.62 8.41 -10.17
CA VAL A 45 -9.87 8.20 -9.43
C VAL A 45 -10.22 9.41 -8.56
N VAL A 46 -9.25 9.96 -7.82
CA VAL A 46 -9.45 11.18 -7.02
C VAL A 46 -9.86 12.37 -7.89
N SER A 47 -9.22 12.53 -9.05
CA SER A 47 -9.55 13.61 -9.99
C SER A 47 -10.98 13.50 -10.50
N ILE A 48 -11.44 12.30 -10.84
CA ILE A 48 -12.83 12.05 -11.26
C ILE A 48 -13.82 12.42 -10.14
N ILE A 49 -13.53 12.00 -8.90
CA ILE A 49 -14.37 12.32 -7.73
C ILE A 49 -14.44 13.83 -7.52
N LEU A 50 -13.31 14.53 -7.61
CA LEU A 50 -13.26 15.98 -7.42
C LEU A 50 -14.01 16.73 -8.53
N VAL A 51 -13.89 16.32 -9.79
CA VAL A 51 -14.64 16.91 -10.91
C VAL A 51 -16.15 16.69 -10.71
N ALA A 52 -16.57 15.50 -10.27
CA ALA A 52 -17.96 15.21 -9.95
C ALA A 52 -18.49 16.01 -8.74
N CYS A 53 -17.65 16.26 -7.73
CA CYS A 53 -18.00 17.09 -6.59
C CYS A 53 -18.08 18.58 -6.97
N GLN A 54 -17.18 19.03 -7.84
CA GLN A 54 -17.17 20.40 -8.34
C GLN A 54 -18.42 20.73 -9.15
N SER A 55 -18.92 19.80 -9.98
CA SER A 55 -20.17 20.01 -10.72
C SER A 55 -21.41 20.08 -9.82
N ALA A 56 -21.35 19.47 -8.63
CA ALA A 56 -22.40 19.55 -7.60
C ALA A 56 -22.23 20.74 -6.64
N GLY A 57 -21.13 21.50 -6.72
CA GLY A 57 -20.83 22.63 -5.85
C GLY A 57 -20.57 22.26 -4.38
N GLN A 58 -20.42 20.97 -4.05
CA GLN A 58 -20.25 20.47 -2.69
C GLN A 58 -19.05 19.52 -2.62
N PHE A 59 -18.06 19.85 -1.80
CA PHE A 59 -16.85 19.05 -1.61
C PHE A 59 -16.93 18.05 -0.44
N GLU A 60 -17.93 18.15 0.44
CA GLU A 60 -18.17 17.17 1.51
C GLU A 60 -18.14 15.71 1.05
N PRO A 61 -18.82 15.30 -0.05
CA PRO A 61 -18.81 13.91 -0.49
C PRO A 61 -17.42 13.39 -0.87
N ALA A 62 -16.47 14.25 -1.25
CA ALA A 62 -15.09 13.84 -1.50
C ALA A 62 -14.39 13.35 -0.22
N PHE A 63 -14.66 14.01 0.90
CA PHE A 63 -14.13 13.60 2.21
C PHE A 63 -14.77 12.29 2.68
N THR A 64 -16.07 12.10 2.46
CA THR A 64 -16.76 10.84 2.74
C THR A 64 -16.21 9.70 1.88
N ALA A 65 -16.01 9.94 0.58
CA ALA A 65 -15.42 8.96 -0.33
C ALA A 65 -14.01 8.55 0.12
N PHE A 66 -13.18 9.51 0.54
CA PHE A 66 -11.87 9.24 1.11
C PHE A 66 -11.95 8.40 2.40
N ALA A 67 -12.86 8.74 3.32
CA ALA A 67 -13.05 8.00 4.56
C ALA A 67 -13.50 6.55 4.31
N VAL A 68 -14.47 6.35 3.41
CA VAL A 68 -14.96 5.02 3.02
C VAL A 68 -13.85 4.19 2.36
N ALA A 69 -13.08 4.78 1.44
CA ALA A 69 -11.97 4.09 0.80
C ALA A 69 -10.88 3.67 1.80
N THR A 70 -10.58 4.53 2.78
CA THR A 70 -9.60 4.24 3.85
C THR A 70 -10.09 3.11 4.75
N LEU A 71 -11.36 3.13 5.15
CA LEU A 71 -11.96 2.05 5.94
C LEU A 71 -12.00 0.74 5.15
N ALA A 72 -12.42 0.77 3.88
CA ALA A 72 -12.43 -0.41 3.02
C ALA A 72 -11.04 -1.03 2.88
N SER A 73 -10.00 -0.20 2.69
CA SER A 73 -8.60 -0.63 2.66
C SER A 73 -8.20 -1.30 3.99
N SER A 74 -8.54 -0.68 5.13
CA SER A 74 -8.27 -1.27 6.45
C SER A 74 -8.98 -2.61 6.66
N VAL A 75 -10.21 -2.78 6.15
CA VAL A 75 -10.95 -4.05 6.22
C VAL A 75 -10.29 -5.11 5.34
N LEU A 76 -9.87 -4.75 4.13
CA LEU A 76 -9.15 -5.64 3.22
C LEU A 76 -7.83 -6.16 3.84
N CYS A 77 -7.15 -5.33 4.63
CA CYS A 77 -5.93 -5.76 5.33
C CYS A 77 -6.16 -6.91 6.33
N PHE A 78 -7.37 -7.08 6.88
CA PHE A 78 -7.67 -8.23 7.77
C PHE A 78 -7.71 -9.56 7.02
N TRP A 79 -7.93 -9.55 5.71
CA TRP A 79 -7.91 -10.75 4.87
C TRP A 79 -6.56 -10.97 4.18
N LEU A 80 -5.58 -10.09 4.41
CA LEU A 80 -4.28 -10.23 3.80
C LEU A 80 -3.57 -11.45 4.42
N PRO A 81 -3.08 -12.41 3.62
CA PRO A 81 -2.38 -13.57 4.13
C PRO A 81 -1.18 -13.15 4.98
N GLU A 82 -0.92 -13.87 6.07
CA GLU A 82 0.37 -13.76 6.74
C GLU A 82 1.45 -14.13 5.72
N ALA A 83 2.34 -13.19 5.39
CA ALA A 83 3.51 -13.54 4.62
C ALA A 83 4.31 -14.46 5.55
N LYS A 84 4.49 -15.73 5.17
CA LYS A 84 5.52 -16.55 5.79
C LYS A 84 6.81 -15.78 5.61
N VAL A 85 7.29 -15.16 6.69
CA VAL A 85 8.67 -14.72 6.80
C VAL A 85 9.47 -15.97 6.48
N ALA A 86 10.00 -16.06 5.26
CA ALA A 86 10.92 -17.10 4.90
C ALA A 86 12.01 -17.01 5.97
N GLU A 87 12.04 -18.04 6.79
CA GLU A 87 12.92 -18.22 7.92
C GLU A 87 14.34 -17.92 7.44
N VAL A 88 14.86 -16.73 7.77
CA VAL A 88 16.30 -16.45 7.69
C VAL A 88 16.92 -17.18 8.88
N THR A 89 16.85 -18.50 8.89
CA THR A 89 17.56 -19.40 9.81
C THR A 89 17.86 -20.70 9.05
N GLY A 90 19.14 -20.92 8.73
CA GLY A 90 19.70 -22.14 8.13
C GLY A 90 19.70 -22.14 6.60
N GLU A 91 20.81 -22.23 5.86
CA GLU A 91 22.14 -22.75 6.14
C GLU A 91 23.19 -21.92 5.38
N ARG A 92 24.22 -21.42 6.07
CA ARG A 92 25.51 -21.18 5.41
C ARG A 92 26.24 -22.52 5.43
N PRO A 93 26.64 -23.11 4.29
CA PRO A 93 27.65 -24.16 4.35
C PRO A 93 28.93 -23.50 4.85
N VAL A 94 29.27 -23.74 6.11
CA VAL A 94 30.65 -23.67 6.59
C VAL A 94 31.40 -24.65 5.69
N LEU A 95 32.09 -24.12 4.70
CA LEU A 95 33.14 -24.84 3.99
C LEU A 95 34.16 -25.23 5.06
N ALA A 96 34.01 -26.46 5.54
CA ALA A 96 35.06 -27.16 6.26
C ALA A 96 36.28 -27.19 5.34
N GLY A 97 37.41 -26.71 5.85
CA GLY A 97 38.72 -26.99 5.28
C GLY A 97 38.90 -28.51 5.11
N PRO A 98 39.77 -28.90 4.19
CA PRO A 98 41.18 -29.03 4.57
C PRO A 98 42.13 -28.02 3.91
#